data_AF-D6XAH8-F1
#
_entry.id   AF-D6XAH8-F1
#
_cell.length_a   1.000
_cell.length_b   1.000
_cell.length_c   1.000
_cell.angle_alpha   90.00
_cell.angle_beta   90.00
_cell.angle_gamma   90.00
#
_symmetry.space_group_name_H-M   'P 1'
#
loop_
_entity.id
_entity.type
_entity.pdbx_description
1 polymer ?
#
loop_
_entity_poly.entity_id
_entity_poly.type
_entity_poly.pdbx_seq_one_letter_code
_entity_poly.pdbx_strand_id
1 'polypeptide(L)'
;MLLTDADGRDQPLVAAYRTPSLRNELAALTKEHGALTGLPLRRLTAALDLTRVPDPVASFDCDTWDDIATARARIREHGHVLDEWISAVKDELGIDLDVDTGVLLDLARDAAHGVARPAAPLTTFLVGYAAAQAGGGPEAVAEASRKATALALRWAEEDDGETAAGPGGTSDTRPDAG
;
A
#
# COMPACT_ATOMS: atom_id res chain seq x y z
N MET A 1 -2.18 17.91 14.58
CA MET A 1 -2.75 16.88 15.49
C MET A 1 -1.74 15.76 15.62
N LEU A 2 -1.68 15.16 16.80
CA LEU A 2 -0.71 14.15 17.20
C LEU A 2 -1.46 13.04 17.93
N LEU A 3 -1.21 11.78 17.61
CA LEU A 3 -1.82 10.68 18.36
C LEU A 3 -1.12 10.46 19.71
N THR A 4 -1.89 9.96 20.67
CA THR A 4 -1.37 9.46 21.94
C THR A 4 -1.84 8.04 22.18
N ASP A 5 -0.91 7.17 22.58
CA ASP A 5 -1.20 5.76 22.87
C ASP A 5 -1.96 5.54 24.20
N ALA A 6 -2.21 4.29 24.55
CA ALA A 6 -2.89 3.90 25.78
C ALA A 6 -2.15 4.32 27.06
N ASP A 7 -0.83 4.48 27.00
CA ASP A 7 0.01 4.97 28.10
C ASP A 7 0.06 6.51 28.16
N GLY A 8 -0.60 7.18 27.20
CA GLY A 8 -0.60 8.64 27.05
C GLY A 8 0.69 9.19 26.44
N ARG A 9 1.53 8.34 25.82
CA ARG A 9 2.74 8.81 25.13
C ARG A 9 2.40 9.40 23.78
N ASP A 10 3.05 10.52 23.48
CA ASP A 10 2.97 11.22 22.19
C ASP A 10 3.58 10.34 21.08
N GLN A 11 2.86 10.17 19.97
CA GLN A 11 3.24 9.33 18.82
C GLN A 11 3.60 10.19 17.59
N PRO A 12 4.81 10.80 17.53
CA PRO A 12 5.17 11.82 16.53
C PRO A 12 5.17 11.32 15.09
N LEU A 13 5.27 10.00 14.89
CA LEU A 13 5.23 9.33 13.59
C LEU A 13 3.80 9.13 13.07
N VAL A 14 2.79 9.24 13.94
CA VAL A 14 1.37 9.15 13.58
C VAL A 14 0.69 10.48 13.90
N ALA A 15 0.97 11.46 13.04
CA ALA A 15 0.56 12.85 13.24
C ALA A 15 0.30 13.55 11.90
N ALA A 16 -0.51 14.60 11.94
CA ALA A 16 -0.68 15.52 10.82
C ALA A 16 -0.26 16.93 11.23
N TYR A 17 0.74 17.46 10.53
CA TYR A 17 1.33 18.76 10.77
C TYR A 17 0.98 19.75 9.66
N ARG A 18 0.76 21.02 10.01
CA ARG A 18 0.70 22.09 9.02
C ARG A 18 2.09 22.34 8.46
N THR A 19 2.26 22.20 7.15
CA THR A 19 3.55 22.35 6.46
C THR A 19 4.28 23.66 6.79
N PRO A 20 3.63 24.84 6.81
CA PRO A 20 4.33 26.09 7.14
C PRO A 20 4.88 26.10 8.56
N SER A 21 4.07 25.69 9.55
CA SER A 21 4.49 25.61 10.96
C SER A 21 5.64 24.62 11.15
N LEU A 22 5.52 23.44 10.53
CA LEU A 22 6.55 22.40 10.61
C LEU A 22 7.89 22.89 10.05
N ARG A 23 7.89 23.54 8.87
CA ARG A 23 9.12 24.07 8.25
C ARG A 23 9.75 25.18 9.08
N ASN A 24 8.95 26.07 9.66
CA ASN A 24 9.45 27.15 10.51
C ASN A 24 10.18 26.59 11.74
N GLU A 25 9.59 25.63 12.45
CA GLU A 25 10.21 25.04 13.64
C GLU A 25 11.45 24.21 13.30
N LEU A 26 11.45 23.47 12.20
CA LEU A 26 12.65 22.76 11.73
C LEU A 26 13.80 23.73 11.40
N ALA A 27 13.50 24.86 10.78
CA ALA A 27 14.49 25.90 10.50
C ALA A 27 15.04 26.54 11.79
N ALA A 28 14.17 26.79 12.77
CA ALA A 28 14.56 27.31 14.09
C ALA A 28 15.49 26.33 14.82
N LEU A 29 15.13 25.05 14.89
CA LEU A 29 15.95 24.01 15.51
C LEU A 29 17.30 23.83 14.80
N THR A 30 17.31 23.91 13.46
CA THR A 30 18.57 23.86 12.69
C THR A 30 19.47 25.04 13.03
N LYS A 31 18.90 26.25 13.19
CA LYS A 31 19.65 27.44 13.58
C LYS A 31 20.22 27.33 15.00
N GLU A 32 19.47 26.72 15.92
CA GLU A 32 19.88 26.55 17.32
C GLU A 32 20.95 25.47 17.50
N HIS A 33 20.84 24.36 16.79
CA HIS A 33 21.67 23.17 17.01
C HIS A 33 22.64 22.85 15.87
N GLY A 34 22.64 23.63 14.79
CA GLY A 34 23.48 23.46 13.61
C GLY A 34 22.99 22.38 12.64
N ALA A 35 22.52 21.24 13.15
CA ALA A 35 21.96 20.15 12.37
C ALA A 35 20.80 19.47 13.11
N LEU A 36 19.92 18.79 12.36
CA LEU A 36 18.78 18.05 12.90
C LEU A 36 19.09 16.58 13.22
N THR A 37 20.12 16.02 12.59
CA THR A 37 20.49 14.61 12.74
C THR A 37 20.88 14.30 14.18
N GLY A 38 20.31 13.22 14.74
CA GLY A 38 20.56 12.79 16.12
C GLY A 38 19.79 13.58 17.19
N LEU A 39 18.98 14.58 16.79
CA LEU A 39 18.10 15.27 17.73
C LEU A 39 16.81 14.48 17.97
N PRO A 40 16.28 14.49 19.20
CA PRO A 40 15.03 13.81 19.50
C PRO A 40 13.84 14.62 18.96
N LEU A 41 12.90 13.93 18.29
CA LEU A 41 11.68 14.54 17.73
C LEU A 41 10.84 15.32 18.75
N ARG A 42 10.95 15.00 20.05
CA ARG A 42 10.28 15.73 21.13
C ARG A 42 10.57 17.22 21.15
N ARG A 43 11.73 17.66 20.63
CA ARG A 43 12.06 19.09 20.53
C ARG A 43 11.16 19.81 19.53
N LEU A 44 10.90 19.15 18.40
CA LEU A 44 9.99 19.66 17.39
C LEU A 44 8.54 19.64 17.89
N THR A 45 8.09 18.52 18.47
CA THR A 45 6.70 18.44 18.93
C THR A 45 6.41 19.34 20.14
N ALA A 46 7.41 19.64 20.97
CA ALA A 46 7.27 20.63 22.05
C ALA A 46 7.17 22.07 21.56
N ALA A 47 7.73 22.39 20.37
CA ALA A 47 7.68 23.73 19.79
C ALA A 47 6.39 24.00 19.00
N LEU A 48 5.67 22.93 18.63
CA LEU A 48 4.42 23.03 17.88
C LEU A 48 3.21 23.03 18.81
N ASP A 49 2.21 23.85 18.47
CA ASP A 49 0.89 23.76 19.07
C ASP A 49 0.12 22.56 18.48
N LEU A 50 0.02 21.48 19.26
CA LEU A 50 -0.50 20.19 18.83
C LEU A 50 -1.73 19.78 19.64
N THR A 51 -2.83 19.54 18.95
CA THR A 51 -3.98 18.81 19.51
C THR A 51 -3.63 17.33 19.63
N ARG A 52 -3.68 16.80 20.86
CA ARG A 52 -3.52 15.37 21.16
C ARG A 52 -4.84 14.64 20.92
N VAL A 53 -4.76 13.55 20.19
CA VAL A 53 -5.91 12.71 19.84
C VAL A 53 -5.64 11.30 20.38
N PRO A 54 -6.37 10.83 21.41
CA PRO A 54 -6.13 9.53 21.99
C PRO A 54 -6.60 8.42 21.04
N ASP A 55 -5.70 7.50 20.73
CA ASP A 55 -6.00 6.28 20.00
C ASP A 55 -5.09 5.15 20.51
N PRO A 56 -5.64 4.19 21.28
CA PRO A 56 -4.85 3.15 21.92
C PRO A 56 -4.31 2.08 20.95
N VAL A 57 -4.75 2.07 19.68
CA VAL A 57 -4.38 1.03 18.70
C VAL A 57 -3.78 1.57 17.42
N ALA A 58 -3.81 2.88 17.18
CA ALA A 58 -3.32 3.48 15.96
C ALA A 58 -1.80 3.38 15.77
N SER A 59 -1.03 3.19 16.84
CA SER A 59 0.39 2.87 16.77
C SER A 59 0.66 1.63 17.61
N PHE A 60 1.15 0.59 16.96
CA PHE A 60 1.65 -0.61 17.62
C PHE A 60 3.10 -0.83 17.19
N ASP A 61 4.04 -0.47 18.07
CA ASP A 61 5.47 -0.64 17.83
C ASP A 61 5.89 -2.08 18.11
N CYS A 62 6.70 -2.64 17.22
CA CYS A 62 7.24 -3.98 17.35
C CYS A 62 8.70 -3.93 17.80
N ASP A 63 8.93 -3.65 19.08
CA ASP A 63 10.28 -3.55 19.65
C ASP A 63 10.81 -4.89 20.16
N THR A 64 9.92 -5.84 20.44
CA THR A 64 10.24 -7.17 20.95
C THR A 64 9.67 -8.29 20.08
N TRP A 65 10.16 -9.51 20.30
CA TRP A 65 9.60 -10.70 19.64
C TRP A 65 8.16 -10.99 20.04
N ASP A 66 7.78 -10.66 21.28
CA ASP A 66 6.39 -10.79 21.75
C ASP A 66 5.47 -9.79 21.06
N ASP A 67 5.96 -8.58 20.74
CA ASP A 67 5.21 -7.61 19.95
C ASP A 67 4.97 -8.12 18.54
N ILE A 68 5.98 -8.72 17.90
CA ILE A 68 5.83 -9.35 16.58
C ILE A 68 4.81 -10.49 16.62
N ALA A 69 4.82 -11.31 17.67
CA ALA A 69 3.84 -12.38 17.85
C ALA A 69 2.42 -11.83 17.98
N THR A 70 2.25 -10.73 18.73
CA THR A 70 0.99 -10.02 18.92
C THR A 70 0.49 -9.39 17.63
N ALA A 71 1.37 -8.71 16.87
CA ALA A 71 1.04 -8.16 15.56
C ALA A 71 0.60 -9.26 14.58
N ARG A 72 1.32 -10.39 14.55
CA ARG A 72 0.95 -11.55 13.73
C ARG A 72 -0.39 -12.15 14.14
N ALA A 73 -0.70 -12.20 15.44
CA ALA A 73 -2.01 -12.66 15.92
C ALA A 73 -3.14 -11.74 15.44
N ARG A 74 -2.97 -10.42 15.55
CA ARG A 74 -3.94 -9.43 15.03
C ARG A 74 -4.13 -9.53 13.52
N ILE A 75 -3.06 -9.72 12.75
CA ILE A 75 -3.16 -9.92 11.29
C ILE A 75 -3.93 -11.21 10.96
N ARG A 76 -3.68 -12.30 11.69
CA ARG A 76 -4.42 -13.56 11.52
C ARG A 76 -5.90 -13.42 11.88
N GLU A 77 -6.23 -12.70 12.95
CA GLU A 77 -7.61 -12.38 13.31
C GLU A 77 -8.35 -11.65 12.18
N HIS A 78 -7.71 -10.65 11.56
CA HIS A 78 -8.28 -10.00 10.37
C HIS A 78 -8.46 -10.96 9.18
N GLY A 79 -7.56 -11.94 9.02
CA GLY A 79 -7.72 -13.03 8.05
C GLY A 79 -8.97 -13.89 8.34
N HIS A 80 -9.21 -14.23 9.60
CA HIS A 80 -10.42 -14.96 9.99
C HIS A 80 -11.70 -14.17 9.69
N VAL A 81 -11.71 -12.86 9.90
CA VAL A 81 -12.85 -12.00 9.54
C VAL A 81 -13.12 -12.03 8.02
N LEU A 82 -12.07 -12.06 7.20
CA LEU A 82 -12.22 -12.18 5.75
C LEU A 82 -12.79 -13.54 5.34
N ASP A 83 -12.33 -14.63 5.94
CA ASP A 83 -12.83 -15.98 5.67
C ASP A 83 -14.30 -16.14 6.06
N GLU A 84 -14.69 -15.61 7.23
CA GLU A 84 -16.09 -15.56 7.67
C GLU A 84 -16.96 -14.74 6.72
N TRP A 85 -16.48 -13.57 6.30
CA TRP A 85 -17.18 -12.72 5.34
C TRP A 85 -17.36 -13.42 3.99
N ILE A 86 -16.31 -14.04 3.45
CA ILE A 86 -16.38 -14.79 2.18
C ILE A 86 -17.39 -15.94 2.31
N SER A 87 -17.38 -16.66 3.43
CA SER A 87 -18.33 -17.75 3.68
C SER A 87 -19.77 -17.23 3.70
N ALA A 88 -20.04 -16.13 4.42
CA ALA A 88 -21.36 -15.51 4.46
C ALA A 88 -21.84 -15.03 3.07
N VAL A 89 -20.95 -14.46 2.26
CA VAL A 89 -21.28 -14.04 0.88
C VAL A 89 -21.56 -15.25 -0.02
N LYS A 90 -20.80 -16.34 0.10
CA LYS A 90 -21.06 -17.59 -0.63
C LYS A 90 -22.42 -18.15 -0.28
N ASP A 91 -22.77 -18.19 1.00
CA ASP A 91 -24.06 -18.68 1.48
C ASP A 91 -25.23 -17.82 0.96
N GLU A 92 -25.12 -16.49 1.08
CA GLU A 92 -26.16 -15.55 0.60
C GLU A 92 -26.38 -15.65 -0.93
N LEU A 93 -25.30 -15.84 -1.69
CA LEU A 93 -25.37 -15.96 -3.15
C LEU A 93 -25.63 -17.39 -3.65
N GLY A 94 -25.66 -18.39 -2.76
CA GLY A 94 -25.82 -19.79 -3.11
C GLY A 94 -24.67 -20.36 -3.96
N ILE A 95 -23.45 -19.91 -3.71
CA ILE A 95 -22.25 -20.28 -4.48
C ILE A 95 -21.45 -21.34 -3.72
N ASP A 96 -21.35 -22.53 -4.31
CA ASP A 96 -20.40 -23.56 -3.88
C ASP A 96 -19.17 -23.54 -4.80
N LEU A 97 -18.16 -22.76 -4.39
CA LEU A 97 -16.93 -22.58 -5.15
C LEU A 97 -15.73 -22.57 -4.20
N ASP A 98 -14.91 -23.62 -4.28
CA ASP A 98 -13.68 -23.76 -3.51
C ASP A 98 -12.48 -23.21 -4.30
N VAL A 99 -12.29 -21.90 -4.24
CA VAL A 99 -11.22 -21.19 -4.94
C VAL A 99 -10.14 -20.74 -3.96
N ASP A 100 -8.89 -20.88 -4.39
CA ASP A 100 -7.73 -20.30 -3.72
C ASP A 100 -7.82 -18.76 -3.71
N THR A 101 -8.21 -18.22 -2.56
CA THR A 101 -8.36 -16.78 -2.35
C THR A 101 -7.00 -16.07 -2.40
N GLY A 102 -5.92 -16.75 -2.01
CA GLY A 102 -4.56 -16.21 -2.09
C GLY A 102 -4.18 -15.88 -3.53
N VAL A 103 -4.46 -16.81 -4.46
CA VAL A 103 -4.20 -16.61 -5.90
C VAL A 103 -4.98 -15.41 -6.45
N LEU A 104 -6.25 -15.23 -6.07
CA LEU A 104 -7.04 -14.07 -6.51
C LEU A 104 -6.51 -12.75 -5.94
N LEU A 105 -6.06 -12.74 -4.68
CA LEU A 105 -5.50 -11.56 -4.04
C LEU A 105 -4.12 -11.19 -4.59
N ASP A 106 -3.28 -12.17 -4.92
CA ASP A 106 -2.00 -11.92 -5.59
C ASP A 106 -2.21 -11.39 -7.01
N LEU A 107 -3.17 -11.93 -7.78
CA LEU A 107 -3.56 -11.34 -9.06
C LEU A 107 -4.04 -9.89 -8.91
N ALA A 108 -4.88 -9.60 -7.92
CA ALA A 108 -5.36 -8.25 -7.67
C ALA A 108 -4.19 -7.30 -7.35
N ARG A 109 -3.22 -7.78 -6.55
CA ARG A 109 -1.98 -7.05 -6.25
C ARG A 109 -1.22 -6.75 -7.53
N ASP A 110 -0.97 -7.75 -8.38
CA ASP A 110 -0.20 -7.57 -9.61
C ASP A 110 -0.88 -6.58 -10.56
N ALA A 111 -2.20 -6.68 -10.73
CA ALA A 111 -2.96 -5.73 -11.54
C ALA A 111 -2.93 -4.29 -10.98
N ALA A 112 -3.02 -4.14 -9.65
CA ALA A 112 -2.98 -2.82 -9.02
C ALA A 112 -1.62 -2.12 -9.16
N HIS A 113 -0.53 -2.89 -9.12
CA HIS A 113 0.83 -2.35 -9.24
C HIS A 113 1.27 -2.20 -10.70
N GLY A 114 0.96 -3.17 -11.54
CA GLY A 114 1.42 -3.22 -12.93
C GLY A 114 0.55 -2.46 -13.94
N VAL A 115 -0.68 -2.08 -13.58
CA VAL A 115 -1.59 -1.34 -14.47
C VAL A 115 -2.05 -0.05 -13.82
N ALA A 116 -2.89 -0.15 -12.78
CA ALA A 116 -3.35 0.98 -11.97
C ALA A 116 -4.16 0.46 -10.77
N ARG A 117 -4.22 1.22 -9.68
CA ARG A 117 -4.99 0.84 -8.47
C ARG A 117 -6.43 0.33 -8.74
N PRO A 118 -7.24 0.95 -9.62
CA PRO A 118 -8.58 0.44 -9.92
C PRO A 118 -8.62 -0.90 -10.67
N ALA A 119 -7.51 -1.37 -11.23
CA ALA A 119 -7.45 -2.61 -11.99
C ALA A 119 -7.66 -3.85 -11.11
N ALA A 120 -7.29 -3.81 -9.83
CA ALA A 120 -7.51 -4.92 -8.89
C ALA A 120 -8.95 -5.47 -8.88
N PRO A 121 -9.98 -4.67 -8.54
CA PRO A 121 -11.36 -5.16 -8.51
C PRO A 121 -11.93 -5.47 -9.91
N LEU A 122 -11.50 -4.74 -10.95
CA LEU A 122 -12.00 -4.96 -12.31
C LEU A 122 -11.47 -6.28 -12.90
N THR A 123 -10.19 -6.58 -12.69
CA THR A 123 -9.57 -7.81 -13.17
C THR A 123 -10.13 -9.04 -12.48
N THR A 124 -10.32 -9.00 -11.16
CA THR A 124 -10.90 -10.13 -10.40
C THR A 124 -12.36 -10.40 -10.79
N PHE A 125 -13.15 -9.37 -11.06
CA PHE A 125 -14.50 -9.53 -11.62
C PHE A 125 -14.48 -10.23 -12.99
N LEU A 126 -13.62 -9.79 -13.90
CA LEU A 126 -13.50 -10.37 -15.25
C LEU A 126 -13.01 -11.82 -15.21
N VAL A 127 -12.10 -12.16 -14.30
CA VAL A 127 -11.67 -13.54 -14.05
C VAL A 127 -12.84 -14.41 -13.62
N GLY A 128 -13.63 -13.96 -12.63
CA GLY A 128 -14.83 -14.67 -12.20
C GLY A 128 -15.84 -14.86 -13.34
N TYR A 129 -16.07 -13.82 -14.13
CA TYR A 129 -16.98 -13.87 -15.28
C TYR A 129 -16.50 -14.81 -16.39
N ALA A 130 -15.20 -14.79 -16.70
CA ALA A 130 -14.60 -15.69 -17.69
C ALA A 130 -14.63 -17.15 -17.22
N ALA A 131 -14.34 -17.39 -15.94
CA ALA A 131 -14.43 -18.73 -15.35
C ALA A 131 -15.86 -19.28 -15.41
N ALA A 132 -16.87 -18.45 -15.10
CA ALA A 132 -18.27 -18.83 -15.20
C ALA A 132 -18.67 -19.21 -16.65
N GLN A 133 -18.20 -18.45 -17.65
CA GLN A 133 -18.42 -18.79 -19.07
C GLN A 133 -17.74 -20.10 -19.50
N ALA A 134 -16.64 -20.49 -18.83
CA ALA A 134 -15.92 -21.72 -19.09
C ALA A 134 -16.52 -22.96 -18.39
N GLY A 135 -17.71 -22.86 -17.80
CA GLY A 135 -18.37 -23.93 -17.05
C GLY A 135 -18.15 -23.89 -15.54
N GLY A 136 -17.42 -22.87 -15.05
CA GLY A 136 -17.20 -22.64 -13.63
C GLY A 136 -16.18 -23.58 -12.99
N GLY A 137 -16.08 -23.50 -11.67
CA GLY A 137 -15.24 -24.35 -10.84
C GLY A 137 -13.80 -23.83 -10.63
N PRO A 138 -13.04 -24.47 -9.71
CA PRO A 138 -11.74 -23.99 -9.26
C PRO A 138 -10.71 -23.92 -10.38
N GLU A 139 -10.68 -24.91 -11.27
CA GLU A 139 -9.75 -24.96 -12.40
C GLU A 139 -9.99 -23.84 -13.43
N ALA A 140 -11.25 -23.51 -13.71
CA ALA A 140 -11.59 -22.42 -14.61
C ALA A 140 -11.14 -21.07 -14.05
N VAL A 141 -11.28 -20.89 -12.73
CA VAL A 141 -10.78 -19.69 -12.04
C VAL A 141 -9.26 -19.65 -12.04
N ALA A 142 -8.59 -20.75 -11.71
CA ALA A 142 -7.13 -20.84 -11.71
C ALA A 142 -6.56 -20.52 -13.11
N GLU A 143 -7.16 -21.07 -14.17
CA GLU A 143 -6.75 -20.80 -15.55
C GLU A 143 -6.96 -19.33 -15.96
N ALA A 144 -8.13 -18.75 -15.64
CA ALA A 144 -8.40 -17.35 -15.92
C ALA A 144 -7.45 -16.43 -15.12
N SER A 145 -7.18 -16.74 -13.86
CA SER A 145 -6.23 -16.02 -13.00
C SER A 145 -4.82 -16.04 -13.59
N ARG A 146 -4.31 -17.21 -14.01
CA ARG A 146 -2.98 -17.33 -14.64
C ARG A 146 -2.84 -16.44 -15.87
N LYS A 147 -3.86 -16.42 -16.75
CA LYS A 147 -3.87 -15.56 -17.94
C LYS A 147 -3.85 -14.08 -17.59
N ALA A 148 -4.67 -13.68 -16.62
CA ALA A 148 -4.75 -12.30 -16.17
C ALA A 148 -3.45 -11.84 -15.49
N THR A 149 -2.82 -12.68 -14.65
CA THR A 149 -1.52 -12.39 -14.02
C THR A 149 -0.44 -12.19 -15.08
N ALA A 150 -0.34 -13.11 -16.04
CA ALA A 150 0.64 -12.99 -17.12
C ALA A 150 0.43 -11.70 -17.95
N LEU A 151 -0.81 -11.26 -18.14
CA LEU A 151 -1.12 -10.01 -18.84
C LEU A 151 -0.72 -8.78 -18.01
N ALA A 152 -1.02 -8.76 -16.71
CA ALA A 152 -0.66 -7.66 -15.81
C ALA A 152 0.87 -7.48 -15.71
N LEU A 153 1.62 -8.57 -15.65
CA LEU A 153 3.09 -8.52 -15.61
C LEU A 153 3.69 -7.94 -16.89
N ARG A 154 3.21 -8.37 -18.06
CA ARG A 154 3.67 -7.79 -19.34
C ARG A 154 3.37 -6.30 -19.46
N TRP A 155 2.20 -5.88 -18.97
CA TRP A 155 1.84 -4.46 -18.97
C TRP A 155 2.82 -3.63 -18.13
N ALA A 156 3.23 -4.14 -16.98
CA ALA A 156 4.23 -3.48 -16.12
C ALA A 156 5.61 -3.39 -16.81
N GLU A 157 6.05 -4.47 -17.47
CA GLU A 157 7.30 -4.51 -18.21
C GLU A 157 7.33 -3.51 -19.39
N GLU A 158 6.21 -3.34 -20.07
CA GLU A 158 6.05 -2.37 -21.17
C GLU A 158 6.15 -0.93 -20.66
N ASP A 159 5.48 -0.59 -19.56
CA ASP A 159 5.49 0.76 -18.95
C ASP A 159 6.88 1.14 -18.40
N ASP A 160 7.57 0.17 -17.78
CA ASP A 160 8.97 0.33 -17.32
C ASP A 160 9.94 0.52 -18.50
N GLY A 161 9.72 -0.22 -19.59
CA GLY A 161 10.52 -0.12 -20.82
C GLY A 161 10.32 1.20 -21.57
N GLU A 162 9.11 1.74 -21.57
CA GLU A 162 8.78 3.03 -22.19
C GLU A 162 9.32 4.20 -21.34
N THR A 163 9.30 4.07 -20.02
CA THR A 163 9.90 5.04 -19.08
C THR A 163 11.44 5.07 -19.18
N ALA A 164 12.08 3.95 -19.48
CA ALA A 164 13.53 3.87 -19.69
C ALA A 164 13.98 4.44 -21.07
N ALA A 165 13.05 4.65 -22.01
CA ALA A 165 13.34 4.97 -23.41
C ALA A 165 13.13 6.45 -23.84
N GLY A 166 12.96 7.41 -22.94
CA GLY A 166 12.74 8.83 -23.30
C GLY A 166 13.84 9.83 -22.87
N PRO A 167 14.07 10.96 -23.58
CA PRO A 167 14.19 11.17 -25.02
C PRO A 167 15.66 11.49 -25.40
N GLY A 168 16.26 10.68 -26.27
CA GLY A 168 17.60 10.91 -26.81
C GLY A 168 17.61 11.97 -27.92
N GLY A 169 18.11 13.16 -27.57
CA GLY A 169 18.81 14.15 -28.40
C GLY A 169 18.40 14.31 -29.87
N THR A 170 17.71 15.41 -30.17
CA THR A 170 17.72 16.01 -31.52
C THR A 170 19.15 16.27 -31.97
N SER A 171 19.63 15.52 -32.95
CA SER A 171 20.88 15.83 -33.67
C SER A 171 20.65 17.03 -34.57
N ASP A 172 21.01 18.22 -34.08
CA ASP A 172 21.17 19.43 -34.89
C ASP A 172 22.48 19.32 -35.67
N THR A 173 22.40 18.83 -36.90
CA THR A 173 23.52 18.84 -37.84
C THR A 173 23.48 20.15 -38.63
N ARG A 174 24.20 21.17 -38.13
CA ARG A 174 24.51 22.37 -38.91
C ARG A 174 25.81 22.15 -39.69
N PRO A 175 25.84 22.25 -41.04
CA PRO A 175 27.09 22.19 -41.76
C PRO A 175 27.81 23.55 -41.71
N ASP A 176 29.12 23.48 -41.47
CA ASP A 176 30.05 24.61 -41.51
C ASP A 176 30.09 25.26 -42.91
N ALA A 177 30.10 26.59 -42.93
CA ALA A 177 30.30 27.40 -44.11
C ALA A 177 31.81 27.50 -44.43
N GLY A 178 32.16 27.23 -45.68
CA GLY A 178 33.40 27.68 -46.32
C GLY A 178 33.20 29.00 -47.05
#